data_AF-A0A1D9Q761-F1
#
_entry.id   AF-A0A1D9Q761-F1
#
_cell.length_a   1.000
_cell.length_b   1.000
_cell.length_c   1.000
_cell.angle_alpha   90.00
_cell.angle_beta   90.00
_cell.angle_gamma   90.00
#
_symmetry.space_group_name_H-M   'P 1'
#
loop_
_entity.id
_entity.type
_entity.pdbx_description
1 polymer ?
#
loop_
_entity_poly.entity_id
_entity_poly.type
_entity_poly.pdbx_seq_one_letter_code
_entity_poly.pdbx_strand_id
1 'polypeptide(L)'
;MKFSYVAIGLGAASIVSAQSAACTSAVAAVPACGATCINASVEKFCSSTDNYTCECASSTFSSIQSDATTCVINACGLTTAAQVLSAVNDVCAACA
;
A
#
# COMPACT_ATOMS: atom_id res chain seq x y z
N MET A 1 42.37 18.33 -5.41
CA MET A 1 41.79 18.69 -4.10
C MET A 1 41.69 17.43 -3.27
N LYS A 2 42.25 17.49 -2.06
CA LYS A 2 42.51 16.40 -1.14
C LYS A 2 41.26 16.22 -0.26
N PHE A 3 40.58 15.09 -0.32
CA PHE A 3 39.69 14.67 0.77
C PHE A 3 39.80 13.15 0.95
N SER A 4 40.83 12.77 1.70
CA SER A 4 40.90 11.49 2.40
C SER A 4 39.90 11.48 3.56
N TYR A 5 39.14 10.39 3.64
CA TYR A 5 38.73 9.62 4.84
C TYR A 5 38.37 10.35 6.15
N VAL A 6 37.11 10.17 6.60
CA VAL A 6 36.64 9.91 8.01
C VAL A 6 35.20 9.40 7.87
N ALA A 7 34.91 8.10 8.06
CA ALA A 7 34.61 7.37 9.31
C ALA A 7 33.11 7.30 9.67
N ILE A 8 32.61 6.06 9.70
CA ILE A 8 31.67 5.46 10.66
C ILE A 8 30.39 6.24 10.98
N GLY A 9 29.29 5.73 10.44
CA GLY A 9 27.95 5.84 11.02
C GLY A 9 27.05 4.77 10.45
N LEU A 10 26.63 3.80 11.27
CA LEU A 10 25.47 2.97 10.96
C LEU A 10 24.26 3.90 10.80
N GLY A 11 23.93 4.25 9.56
CA GLY A 11 22.85 5.17 9.23
C GLY A 11 21.91 4.52 8.23
N ALA A 12 21.07 3.61 8.69
CA ALA A 12 19.87 3.20 7.95
C ALA A 12 18.87 4.37 7.96
N ALA A 13 19.06 5.37 7.10
CA ALA A 13 18.17 6.54 7.04
C ALA A 13 17.82 6.99 5.61
N SER A 14 18.09 6.18 4.58
CA SER A 14 17.83 6.59 3.19
C SER A 14 16.97 5.62 2.36
N ILE A 15 16.32 4.62 2.97
CA ILE A 15 15.28 3.83 2.25
C ILE A 15 13.91 4.52 2.22
N VAL A 16 13.63 5.46 3.13
CA VAL A 16 12.34 6.14 3.23
C VAL A 16 11.98 6.95 1.97
N SER A 17 12.96 7.48 1.25
CA SER A 17 12.75 8.30 0.04
C SER A 17 12.53 7.49 -1.24
N ALA A 18 13.05 6.26 -1.32
CA ALA A 18 12.77 5.34 -2.43
C ALA A 18 11.44 4.58 -2.22
N GLN A 19 11.17 4.20 -0.96
CA GLN A 19 9.95 3.51 -0.57
C GLN A 19 8.70 4.40 -0.78
N SER A 20 8.80 5.70 -0.48
CA SER A 20 7.71 6.65 -0.73
C SER A 20 7.42 6.90 -2.21
N ALA A 21 8.43 6.93 -3.10
CA ALA A 21 8.20 7.08 -4.54
C ALA A 21 7.57 5.82 -5.18
N ALA A 22 8.09 4.63 -4.83
CA ALA A 22 7.52 3.36 -5.27
C ALA A 22 6.09 3.17 -4.73
N CYS A 23 5.86 3.50 -3.46
CA CYS A 23 4.56 3.50 -2.81
C CYS A 23 3.58 4.45 -3.50
N THR A 24 3.97 5.71 -3.75
CA THR A 24 3.12 6.69 -4.45
C THR A 24 2.73 6.20 -5.84
N SER A 25 3.67 5.60 -6.57
CA SER A 25 3.39 5.05 -7.90
C SER A 25 2.46 3.83 -7.84
N ALA A 26 2.62 2.96 -6.85
CA ALA A 26 1.74 1.79 -6.66
C ALA A 26 0.32 2.22 -6.26
N VAL A 27 0.19 3.19 -5.35
CA VAL A 27 -1.11 3.74 -4.94
C VAL A 27 -1.80 4.42 -6.12
N ALA A 28 -1.07 5.15 -6.95
CA ALA A 28 -1.61 5.76 -8.17
C ALA A 28 -2.05 4.73 -9.23
N ALA A 29 -1.53 3.51 -9.19
CA ALA A 29 -1.96 2.42 -10.07
C ALA A 29 -3.25 1.73 -9.60
N VAL A 30 -3.69 1.97 -8.35
CA VAL A 30 -4.93 1.39 -7.82
C VAL A 30 -6.13 1.99 -8.55
N PRO A 31 -7.00 1.17 -9.17
CA PRO A 31 -8.20 1.66 -9.83
C PRO A 31 -9.15 2.39 -8.86
N ALA A 32 -9.57 3.59 -9.24
CA ALA A 32 -10.46 4.43 -8.40
C ALA A 32 -11.79 3.74 -8.04
N CYS A 33 -12.30 2.87 -8.93
CA CYS A 33 -13.53 2.11 -8.67
C CYS A 33 -13.41 1.17 -7.45
N GLY A 34 -12.19 0.71 -7.13
CA GLY A 34 -11.92 -0.18 -6.01
C GLY A 34 -11.41 0.57 -4.78
N ALA A 35 -10.74 1.71 -4.99
CA ALA A 35 -10.17 2.54 -3.93
C ALA A 35 -11.22 2.96 -2.88
N THR A 36 -12.42 3.34 -3.31
CA THR A 36 -13.51 3.73 -2.38
C THR A 36 -13.97 2.57 -1.52
N CYS A 37 -14.10 1.37 -2.08
CA CYS A 37 -14.46 0.17 -1.35
C CYS A 37 -13.37 -0.23 -0.33
N ILE A 38 -12.11 -0.17 -0.75
CA ILE A 38 -10.97 -0.48 0.12
C ILE A 38 -10.92 0.51 1.28
N ASN A 39 -11.00 1.82 1.02
CA ASN A 39 -10.98 2.84 2.07
C ASN A 39 -12.10 2.62 3.10
N ALA A 40 -13.33 2.35 2.64
CA ALA A 40 -14.44 2.07 3.53
C ALA A 40 -14.23 0.82 4.41
N SER A 41 -13.55 -0.21 3.90
CA SER A 41 -13.17 -1.38 4.68
C SER A 41 -12.01 -1.06 5.64
N VAL A 42 -11.01 -0.31 5.19
CA VAL A 42 -9.86 0.11 6.00
C VAL A 42 -10.32 0.91 7.22
N GLU A 43 -11.27 1.83 7.07
CA GLU A 43 -11.85 2.58 8.20
C GLU A 43 -12.51 1.69 9.27
N LYS A 44 -12.88 0.44 8.94
CA LYS A 44 -13.43 -0.52 9.92
C LYS A 44 -12.34 -1.28 10.68
N PHE A 45 -11.19 -1.52 10.06
CA PHE A 45 -10.13 -2.39 10.61
C PHE A 45 -8.90 -1.63 11.10
N CYS A 46 -8.66 -0.43 10.57
CA CYS A 46 -7.54 0.44 10.88
C CYS A 46 -8.02 1.80 11.36
N SER A 47 -7.20 2.48 12.16
CA SER A 47 -7.52 3.81 12.69
C SER A 47 -7.44 4.93 11.64
N SER A 48 -6.78 4.69 10.51
CA SER A 48 -6.62 5.66 9.43
C SER A 48 -6.34 4.94 8.10
N THR A 49 -6.73 5.58 7.00
CA THR A 49 -6.56 5.12 5.60
C THR A 49 -5.15 5.31 5.04
N ASP A 50 -4.26 5.93 5.80
CA ASP A 50 -2.85 6.13 5.45
C ASP A 50 -1.92 5.22 6.27
N ASN A 51 -2.48 4.23 6.97
CA ASN A 51 -1.74 3.33 7.82
C ASN A 51 -1.43 2.02 7.10
N TYR A 52 -0.54 2.09 6.10
CA TYR A 52 -0.15 0.93 5.29
C TYR A 52 0.34 -0.25 6.14
N THR A 53 0.98 0.02 7.28
CA THR A 53 1.40 -1.04 8.22
C THR A 53 0.22 -1.83 8.80
N CYS A 54 -0.91 -1.17 9.06
CA CYS A 54 -2.15 -1.82 9.48
C CYS A 54 -2.87 -2.44 8.29
N GLU A 55 -3.02 -1.72 7.18
CA GLU A 55 -3.75 -2.18 5.99
C GLU A 55 -3.13 -3.45 5.39
N CYS A 56 -1.80 -3.53 5.42
CA CYS A 56 -1.02 -4.62 4.85
C CYS A 56 -0.62 -5.69 5.87
N ALA A 57 -0.98 -5.54 7.15
CA ALA A 57 -0.83 -6.61 8.13
C ALA A 57 -1.67 -7.80 7.65
N SER A 58 -1.09 -9.01 7.59
CA SER A 58 -1.75 -10.17 6.95
C SER A 58 -3.16 -10.45 7.46
N SER A 59 -3.42 -10.26 8.76
CA SER A 59 -4.75 -10.42 9.36
C SER A 59 -5.72 -9.38 8.83
N THR A 60 -5.34 -8.10 8.88
CA THR A 60 -6.17 -6.97 8.47
C THR A 60 -6.39 -6.98 6.97
N PHE A 61 -5.35 -7.23 6.17
CA PHE A 61 -5.44 -7.32 4.72
C PHE A 61 -6.45 -8.39 4.28
N SER A 62 -6.45 -9.56 4.93
CA SER A 62 -7.42 -10.62 4.63
C SER A 62 -8.85 -10.19 4.99
N SER A 63 -9.03 -9.49 6.11
CA SER A 63 -10.34 -8.95 6.53
C SER A 63 -10.83 -7.85 5.59
N ILE A 64 -9.96 -6.91 5.21
CA ILE A 64 -10.24 -5.84 4.24
C ILE A 64 -10.58 -6.44 2.89
N GLN A 65 -9.78 -7.38 2.39
CA GLN A 65 -10.03 -8.05 1.11
C GLN A 65 -11.40 -8.72 1.12
N SER A 66 -11.73 -9.48 2.16
CA SER A 66 -13.02 -10.17 2.26
C SER A 66 -14.22 -9.18 2.29
N ASP A 67 -14.11 -8.10 3.06
CA ASP A 67 -15.15 -7.06 3.18
C ASP A 67 -15.29 -6.24 1.88
N ALA A 68 -14.16 -5.85 1.27
CA ALA A 68 -14.12 -5.01 0.08
C ALA A 68 -14.46 -5.78 -1.20
N THR A 69 -14.18 -7.09 -1.29
CA THR A 69 -14.31 -7.88 -2.54
C THR A 69 -15.70 -7.74 -3.17
N THR A 70 -16.77 -7.84 -2.38
CA THR A 70 -18.15 -7.71 -2.89
C THR A 70 -18.41 -6.30 -3.43
N CYS A 71 -17.92 -5.27 -2.75
CA CYS A 71 -18.05 -3.88 -3.19
C CYS A 71 -17.25 -3.64 -4.48
N VAL A 72 -15.99 -4.09 -4.53
CA VAL A 72 -15.10 -3.94 -5.68
C VAL A 72 -15.66 -4.66 -6.90
N ILE A 73 -16.20 -5.87 -6.74
CA ILE A 73 -16.82 -6.61 -7.85
C ILE A 73 -18.04 -5.85 -8.39
N ASN A 74 -18.89 -5.31 -7.51
CA ASN A 74 -20.06 -4.54 -7.95
C ASN A 74 -19.69 -3.20 -8.60
N ALA A 75 -18.63 -2.53 -8.13
CA ALA A 75 -18.22 -1.21 -8.63
C ALA A 75 -17.32 -1.29 -9.87
N CYS A 76 -16.41 -2.26 -9.92
CA CYS A 76 -15.37 -2.39 -10.96
C CYS A 76 -15.62 -3.53 -11.95
N GLY A 77 -16.43 -4.52 -11.59
CA GLY A 77 -16.53 -5.81 -12.27
C GLY A 77 -15.44 -6.80 -11.83
N LEU A 78 -15.70 -8.09 -12.05
CA LEU A 78 -14.80 -9.20 -11.65
C LEU A 78 -13.38 -9.08 -12.22
N THR A 79 -13.25 -8.75 -13.50
CA THR A 79 -11.94 -8.63 -14.17
C THR A 79 -11.08 -7.54 -13.54
N THR A 80 -11.68 -6.38 -13.28
CA THR A 80 -11.00 -5.24 -12.68
C THR A 80 -10.74 -5.47 -11.19
N ALA A 81 -11.61 -6.21 -10.49
CA ALA A 81 -11.38 -6.56 -9.08
C ALA A 81 -10.07 -7.33 -8.87
N ALA A 82 -9.72 -8.24 -9.79
CA ALA A 82 -8.42 -8.93 -9.74
C ALA A 82 -7.23 -7.98 -9.98
N GLN A 83 -7.39 -6.97 -10.84
CA GLN A 83 -6.39 -5.92 -11.06
C GLN A 83 -6.22 -5.05 -9.82
N VAL A 84 -7.33 -4.65 -9.18
CA VAL A 84 -7.32 -3.92 -7.90
C VAL A 84 -6.55 -4.72 -6.85
N LEU A 85 -6.85 -6.02 -6.70
CA LEU A 85 -6.17 -6.85 -5.71
C LEU A 85 -4.66 -6.95 -5.95
N SER A 86 -4.22 -7.09 -7.21
CA SER A 86 -2.79 -7.07 -7.53
C SER A 86 -2.15 -5.72 -7.20
N ALA A 87 -2.79 -4.61 -7.58
CA ALA A 87 -2.29 -3.28 -7.30
C ALA A 87 -2.16 -3.01 -5.79
N VAL A 88 -3.13 -3.43 -4.97
CA VAL A 88 -3.04 -3.29 -3.51
C VAL A 88 -1.95 -4.17 -2.92
N ASN A 89 -1.71 -5.36 -3.47
CA ASN A 89 -0.56 -6.18 -3.06
C ASN A 89 0.78 -5.48 -3.36
N ASP A 90 0.90 -4.85 -4.53
CA ASP A 90 2.08 -4.06 -4.89
C ASP A 90 2.24 -2.84 -3.96
N VAL A 91 1.14 -2.17 -3.60
CA VAL A 91 1.12 -1.13 -2.56
C VAL A 91 1.66 -1.70 -1.25
N CYS A 92 1.18 -2.85 -0.80
CA CYS A 92 1.66 -3.46 0.44
C CYS A 92 3.13 -3.89 0.37
N ALA A 93 3.61 -4.38 -0.77
CA ALA A 93 5.01 -4.70 -0.95
C ALA A 93 5.90 -3.44 -1.00
N ALA A 94 5.37 -2.31 -1.48
CA ALA A 94 6.10 -1.06 -1.64
C ALA A 94 5.98 -0.09 -0.45
N CYS A 95 4.91 -0.18 0.35
CA CYS A 95 4.57 0.80 1.40
C CYS A 95 4.65 0.24 2.84
N ALA A 96 4.57 -1.09 3.02
CA ALA A 96 4.59 -1.72 4.34
C ALA A 96 6.00 -2.03 4.86
#